data_AF-A0A1M3HLM9-F1
#
_entry.id   AF-A0A1M3HLM9-F1
#
_cell.length_a   1.000
_cell.length_b   1.000
_cell.length_c   1.000
_cell.angle_alpha   90.00
_cell.angle_beta   90.00
_cell.angle_gamma   90.00
#
_symmetry.space_group_name_H-M   'P 1'
#
loop_
_entity.id
_entity.type
_entity.pdbx_description
1 polymer ?
#
loop_
_entity_poly.entity_id
_entity_poly.type
_entity_poly.pdbx_seq_one_letter_code
_entity_poly.pdbx_strand_id
1 'polypeptide(L)'
;MKIRPIIGVLFVMLLVRCGQTGPADGGPVDRHVSHLILTRHARCRMDCRHITEKEIREILEQGEINYKKSEPDSRPDPKYALEGFTKEGQHLRIVFAVPAGRGGRESSLVVVTCIELGVEWQCDCH
;
A
#
# COMPACT_ATOMS: atom_id res chain seq x y z
N MET A 1 17.74 -61.31 -28.21
CA MET A 1 18.93 -60.50 -27.89
C MET A 1 19.20 -59.53 -29.03
N LYS A 2 19.67 -58.30 -28.72
CA LYS A 2 20.11 -57.19 -29.60
C LYS A 2 19.01 -56.19 -30.02
N ILE A 3 18.80 -55.13 -29.23
CA ILE A 3 19.53 -53.84 -29.09
C ILE A 3 18.82 -52.74 -29.92
N ARG A 4 18.35 -51.72 -29.19
CA ARG A 4 17.73 -50.48 -29.67
C ARG A 4 18.81 -49.49 -30.17
N PRO A 5 18.50 -48.63 -31.15
CA PRO A 5 19.03 -47.27 -31.19
C PRO A 5 17.85 -46.29 -30.97
N ILE A 6 17.71 -45.62 -29.83
CA ILE A 6 18.38 -44.38 -29.42
C ILE A 6 18.66 -43.44 -30.61
N ILE A 7 17.59 -42.86 -31.13
CA ILE A 7 17.61 -41.56 -31.82
C ILE A 7 16.74 -40.69 -30.90
N GLY A 8 17.34 -39.92 -29.99
CA GLY A 8 18.05 -38.72 -30.39
C GLY A 8 17.12 -37.52 -30.48
N VAL A 9 16.01 -37.48 -29.73
CA VAL A 9 15.28 -36.23 -29.49
C VAL A 9 15.98 -35.52 -28.34
N LEU A 10 17.07 -34.83 -28.69
CA LEU A 10 17.59 -33.73 -27.89
C LEU A 10 16.52 -32.63 -27.94
N PHE A 11 15.46 -32.79 -27.15
CA PHE A 11 14.56 -31.71 -26.82
C PHE A 11 15.42 -30.77 -25.99
N VAL A 12 16.07 -29.84 -26.67
CA VAL A 12 16.57 -28.62 -26.06
C VAL A 12 15.31 -27.97 -25.48
N MET A 13 14.97 -28.34 -24.24
CA MET A 13 14.32 -27.44 -23.31
C MET A 13 15.29 -26.28 -23.18
N LEU A 14 15.24 -25.41 -24.20
CA LEU A 14 15.66 -24.04 -24.11
C LEU A 14 14.89 -23.57 -22.90
N LEU A 15 15.60 -23.50 -21.78
CA LEU A 15 15.14 -22.89 -20.57
C LEU A 15 14.70 -21.51 -21.02
N VAL A 16 13.41 -21.34 -21.27
CA VAL A 16 12.74 -20.06 -21.17
C VAL A 16 12.82 -19.73 -19.68
N ARG A 17 14.03 -19.38 -19.24
CA ARG A 17 14.25 -18.34 -18.25
C ARG A 17 13.78 -17.07 -18.95
N CYS A 18 12.47 -16.94 -19.08
CA CYS A 18 11.87 -15.63 -19.02
C CYS A 18 12.25 -15.16 -17.62
N GLY A 19 13.34 -14.40 -17.55
CA GLY A 19 13.71 -13.65 -16.38
C GLY A 19 12.55 -12.72 -16.10
N GLN A 20 11.61 -13.16 -15.28
CA GLN A 20 10.69 -12.27 -14.63
C GLN A 20 11.49 -11.53 -13.56
N THR A 21 12.30 -10.57 -13.97
CA THR A 21 12.54 -9.41 -13.13
C THR A 21 11.24 -8.62 -13.14
N GLY A 22 10.27 -9.08 -12.34
CA GLY A 22 9.24 -8.18 -11.86
C GLY A 22 9.93 -6.97 -11.22
N PRO A 23 9.34 -5.77 -11.31
CA PRO A 23 9.90 -4.61 -10.64
C PRO A 23 10.09 -4.97 -9.16
N ALA A 24 11.25 -4.61 -8.59
CA ALA A 24 11.46 -4.70 -7.15
C ALA A 24 10.25 -4.03 -6.45
N ASP A 25 9.62 -4.79 -5.57
CA ASP A 25 8.25 -4.63 -5.05
C ASP A 25 8.07 -3.38 -4.17
N GLY A 26 8.26 -2.20 -4.74
CA GLY A 26 8.22 -0.90 -4.07
C GLY A 26 7.21 0.02 -4.74
N GLY A 27 5.93 -0.14 -4.38
CA GLY A 27 4.86 0.75 -4.84
C GLY A 27 5.08 2.22 -4.45
N PRO A 28 4.19 3.14 -4.89
CA PRO A 28 4.38 4.58 -4.69
C PRO A 28 4.28 5.05 -3.24
N VAL A 29 3.89 4.16 -2.32
CA VAL A 29 3.81 4.39 -0.88
C VAL A 29 4.82 3.48 -0.19
N ASP A 30 5.79 4.06 0.50
CA ASP A 30 6.70 3.33 1.37
C ASP A 30 5.94 2.83 2.60
N ARG A 31 5.82 1.51 2.75
CA ARG A 31 5.09 0.87 3.85
C ARG A 31 5.93 0.73 5.12
N HIS A 32 7.24 0.97 5.06
CA HIS A 32 8.18 0.74 6.16
C HIS A 32 8.68 2.04 6.81
N VAL A 33 7.83 3.07 6.87
CA VAL A 33 8.18 4.35 7.48
C VAL A 33 8.28 4.24 9.01
N SER A 34 9.32 4.86 9.58
CA SER A 34 9.53 4.89 11.03
C SER A 34 8.45 5.70 11.75
N HIS A 35 7.92 6.74 11.09
CA HIS A 35 6.96 7.67 11.71
C HIS A 35 5.84 8.09 10.75
N LEU A 36 4.62 8.20 11.30
CA LEU A 36 3.46 8.77 10.65
C LEU A 36 3.19 10.17 11.21
N ILE A 37 2.98 11.13 10.32
CA ILE A 37 2.61 12.50 10.70
C ILE A 37 1.09 12.62 10.55
N LEU A 38 0.38 12.80 11.66
CA LEU A 38 -1.06 12.97 11.65
C LEU A 38 -1.44 14.44 11.43
N THR A 39 -2.29 14.72 10.45
CA THR A 39 -2.93 16.04 10.32
C THR A 39 -3.96 16.27 11.43
N ARG A 40 -4.41 17.52 11.61
CA ARG A 40 -5.52 17.84 12.54
C ARG A 40 -6.78 17.06 12.20
N HIS A 41 -7.13 17.02 10.91
CA HIS A 41 -8.32 16.32 10.42
C HIS A 41 -8.24 14.81 10.66
N ALA A 42 -7.09 14.19 10.39
CA ALA A 42 -6.87 12.79 10.69
C ALA A 42 -7.06 12.48 12.18
N ARG A 43 -6.47 13.27 13.09
CA ARG A 43 -6.65 13.08 14.54
C ARG A 43 -8.12 13.18 14.95
N CYS A 44 -8.83 14.21 14.48
CA CYS A 44 -10.27 14.36 14.77
C CYS A 44 -11.08 13.14 14.31
N ARG A 45 -10.78 12.61 13.11
CA ARG A 45 -11.49 11.45 12.58
C ARG A 45 -11.12 10.15 13.29
N MET A 46 -9.88 10.02 13.75
CA MET A 46 -9.45 8.91 14.61
C MET A 46 -10.26 8.90 15.90
N ASP A 47 -10.30 10.03 16.61
CA ASP A 47 -11.00 10.16 17.89
C ASP A 47 -12.50 9.91 17.72
N CYS A 48 -13.14 10.52 16.71
CA CYS A 48 -14.58 10.40 16.49
C CYS A 48 -15.03 8.99 16.06
N ARG A 49 -14.17 8.24 15.36
CA ARG A 49 -14.49 6.92 14.79
C ARG A 49 -13.82 5.77 15.51
N HIS A 50 -13.18 6.05 16.66
CA HIS A 50 -12.41 5.09 17.44
C HIS A 50 -11.33 4.36 16.62
N ILE A 51 -10.74 5.01 15.60
CA ILE A 51 -9.68 4.43 14.78
C ILE A 51 -8.33 4.68 15.44
N THR A 52 -7.58 3.63 15.71
CA THR A 52 -6.29 3.71 16.38
C THR A 52 -5.11 3.86 15.40
N GLU A 53 -3.95 4.34 15.88
CA GLU A 53 -2.74 4.37 15.05
C GLU A 53 -2.30 2.97 14.62
N LYS A 54 -2.50 1.96 15.48
CA LYS A 54 -2.22 0.55 15.16
C LYS A 54 -2.98 0.12 13.90
N GLU A 55 -4.26 0.43 13.82
CA GLU A 55 -5.09 0.08 12.65
C GLU A 55 -4.68 0.86 11.41
N ILE A 56 -4.32 2.13 11.54
CA ILE A 56 -3.73 2.89 10.42
C ILE A 56 -2.47 2.20 9.88
N ARG A 57 -1.62 1.67 10.76
CA ARG A 57 -0.42 0.92 10.38
C ARG A 57 -0.76 -0.42 9.75
N GLU A 58 -1.77 -1.13 10.25
CA GLU A 58 -2.26 -2.35 9.60
C GLU A 58 -2.69 -2.06 8.15
N ILE A 59 -3.44 -0.98 7.91
CA ILE A 59 -3.82 -0.59 6.55
C ILE A 59 -2.63 -0.15 5.71
N LEU A 60 -1.63 0.52 6.28
CA LEU A 60 -0.40 0.84 5.57
C LEU A 60 0.34 -0.42 5.11
N GLU A 61 0.41 -1.43 5.98
CA GLU A 61 1.12 -2.68 5.74
C GLU A 61 0.38 -3.58 4.73
N GLN A 62 -0.94 -3.76 4.87
CA GLN A 62 -1.70 -4.76 4.11
C GLN A 62 -2.75 -4.20 3.15
N GLY A 63 -3.07 -2.91 3.24
CA GLY A 63 -4.12 -2.29 2.43
C GLY A 63 -3.77 -2.22 0.94
N GLU A 64 -4.80 -2.21 0.10
CA GLU A 64 -4.68 -2.05 -1.35
C GLU A 64 -4.87 -0.60 -1.77
N ILE A 65 -4.09 -0.13 -2.75
CA ILE A 65 -4.22 1.23 -3.25
C ILE A 65 -5.50 1.35 -4.08
N ASN A 66 -6.42 2.21 -3.64
CA ASN A 66 -7.56 2.64 -4.44
C ASN A 66 -7.19 3.88 -5.27
N TYR A 67 -6.73 3.66 -6.51
CA TYR A 67 -6.39 4.76 -7.41
C TYR A 67 -7.56 5.69 -7.75
N LYS A 68 -8.82 5.22 -7.69
CA LYS A 68 -10.00 6.06 -7.90
C LYS A 68 -10.24 7.06 -6.77
N LYS A 69 -9.63 6.83 -5.61
CA LYS A 69 -9.70 7.69 -4.42
C LYS A 69 -8.35 8.33 -4.08
N SER A 70 -7.37 8.14 -4.96
CA SER A 70 -6.03 8.70 -4.86
C SER A 70 -5.91 9.93 -5.76
N GLU A 71 -4.92 10.76 -5.48
CA GLU A 71 -4.54 11.91 -6.29
C GLU A 71 -3.02 11.82 -6.58
N PRO A 72 -2.55 10.89 -7.43
CA PRO A 72 -1.12 10.67 -7.66
C PRO A 72 -0.40 11.88 -8.26
N ASP A 73 -1.14 12.69 -9.03
CA ASP A 73 -0.59 13.88 -9.70
C ASP A 73 -0.69 15.15 -8.85
N SER A 74 -1.23 15.05 -7.62
CA SER A 74 -1.30 16.17 -6.66
C SER A 74 0.10 16.72 -6.39
N ARG A 75 0.22 18.05 -6.41
CA ARG A 75 1.44 18.78 -6.05
C ARG A 75 1.18 19.64 -4.81
N PRO A 76 2.18 19.83 -3.93
CA PRO A 76 3.53 19.27 -4.00
C PRO A 76 3.57 17.76 -3.71
N ASP A 77 2.60 17.24 -2.96
CA ASP A 77 2.63 15.88 -2.43
C ASP A 77 1.51 15.02 -3.05
N PRO A 78 1.88 13.95 -3.80
CA PRO A 78 0.94 12.91 -4.24
C PRO A 78 0.18 12.30 -3.06
N LYS A 79 -1.09 11.94 -3.28
CA LYS A 79 -1.94 11.31 -2.25
C LYS A 79 -2.40 9.93 -2.70
N TYR A 80 -2.31 8.96 -1.81
CA TYR A 80 -2.73 7.59 -2.06
C TYR A 80 -3.71 7.13 -0.99
N ALA A 81 -4.88 6.68 -1.45
CA ALA A 81 -5.88 6.04 -0.61
C ALA A 81 -5.58 4.54 -0.54
N LEU A 82 -5.30 4.03 0.65
CA LEU A 82 -5.22 2.59 0.92
C LEU A 82 -6.50 2.14 1.60
N GLU A 83 -7.05 1.01 1.14
CA GLU A 83 -8.27 0.40 1.68
C GLU A 83 -7.98 -1.03 2.13
N GLY A 84 -8.62 -1.44 3.22
CA GLY A 84 -8.49 -2.80 3.72
C GLY A 84 -9.22 -3.00 5.05
N PHE A 85 -9.22 -4.24 5.52
CA PHE A 85 -9.80 -4.60 6.81
C PHE A 85 -8.71 -4.60 7.88
N THR A 86 -9.03 -4.11 9.07
CA THR A 86 -8.19 -4.30 10.27
C THR A 86 -8.35 -5.72 10.78
N LYS A 87 -7.45 -6.16 11.67
CA LYS A 87 -7.58 -7.47 12.33
C LYS A 87 -8.86 -7.59 13.17
N GLU A 88 -9.39 -6.46 13.61
CA GLU A 88 -10.61 -6.36 14.42
C GLU A 88 -11.88 -6.25 13.55
N GLY A 89 -11.72 -6.23 12.22
CA GLY A 89 -12.82 -6.31 11.25
C GLY A 89 -13.32 -4.96 10.74
N GLN A 90 -12.71 -3.84 11.13
CA GLN A 90 -13.08 -2.52 10.62
C GLN A 90 -12.59 -2.35 9.18
N HIS A 91 -13.48 -1.96 8.26
CA HIS A 91 -13.11 -1.66 6.88
C HIS A 91 -12.68 -0.20 6.78
N LEU A 92 -11.40 0.07 6.60
CA LEU A 92 -10.86 1.42 6.64
C LEU A 92 -10.35 1.89 5.28
N ARG A 93 -10.46 3.20 5.03
CA ARG A 93 -9.70 3.92 4.01
C ARG A 93 -8.82 4.96 4.67
N ILE A 94 -7.52 4.88 4.41
CA ILE A 94 -6.55 5.86 4.88
C ILE A 94 -5.93 6.59 3.69
N VAL A 95 -5.91 7.92 3.73
CA VAL A 95 -5.25 8.74 2.70
C VAL A 95 -3.88 9.18 3.22
N PHE A 96 -2.83 8.71 2.57
CA PHE A 96 -1.46 9.09 2.83
C PHE A 96 -0.99 10.10 1.78
N ALA A 97 -0.46 11.24 2.22
CA ALA A 97 0.34 12.11 1.36
C ALA A 97 1.81 11.68 1.44
N VAL A 98 2.46 11.62 0.28
CA VAL A 98 3.87 11.24 0.11
C VAL A 98 4.66 12.52 -0.15
N PRO A 99 5.40 13.06 0.85
CA PRO A 99 6.08 14.33 0.69
C PRO A 99 7.14 14.31 -0.41
N ALA A 100 7.03 15.23 -1.37
CA ALA A 100 8.02 15.38 -2.43
C ALA A 100 9.26 16.10 -1.88
N GLY A 101 10.31 15.35 -1.53
CA GLY A 101 11.63 15.94 -1.27
C GLY A 101 12.12 15.87 0.18
N ARG A 102 12.41 14.65 0.66
CA ARG A 102 13.43 14.45 1.69
C ARG A 102 14.54 13.53 1.17
N GLY A 103 15.36 14.10 0.29
CA GLY A 103 16.65 13.51 -0.05
C GLY A 103 17.52 13.43 1.20
N GLY A 104 17.58 12.24 1.81
CA GLY A 104 18.68 11.86 2.71
C GLY A 104 18.38 11.58 4.18
N ARG A 105 17.12 11.62 4.67
CA ARG A 105 16.83 11.19 6.05
C ARG A 105 15.34 10.93 6.29
N GLU A 106 15.03 9.69 6.68
CA GLU A 106 13.76 9.18 7.23
C GLU A 106 12.53 9.42 6.34
N SER A 107 12.08 8.38 5.65
CA SER A 107 10.80 8.39 4.94
C SER A 107 9.66 8.55 5.96
N SER A 108 8.80 9.53 5.72
CA SER A 108 7.61 9.79 6.54
C SER A 108 6.40 9.88 5.64
N LEU A 109 5.27 9.35 6.08
CA LEU A 109 3.98 9.60 5.45
C LEU A 109 3.15 10.55 6.29
N VAL A 110 2.37 11.38 5.62
CA VAL A 110 1.39 12.24 6.28
C VAL A 110 0.02 11.60 6.14
N VAL A 111 -0.63 11.29 7.26
CA VAL A 111 -2.01 10.80 7.28
C VAL A 111 -2.93 12.02 7.16
N VAL A 112 -3.53 12.17 5.98
CA VAL A 112 -4.43 13.28 5.66
C VAL A 112 -5.81 13.04 6.26
N THR A 113 -6.32 11.81 6.14
CA THR A 113 -7.61 11.41 6.72
C THR A 113 -7.66 9.90 6.88
N CYS A 114 -8.45 9.45 7.85
CA CYS A 114 -8.91 8.07 8.02
C CYS A 114 -10.45 8.06 8.02
N ILE A 115 -11.05 7.04 7.44
CA ILE A 115 -12.51 6.80 7.50
C ILE A 115 -12.77 5.30 7.62
N GLU A 116 -13.81 4.95 8.36
CA GLU A 116 -14.42 3.64 8.29
C GLU A 116 -15.44 3.64 7.14
N LEU A 117 -15.35 2.63 6.28
CA LEU A 117 -16.22 2.43 5.14
C LEU A 117 -17.42 1.58 5.55
N GLY A 118 -18.61 1.98 5.11
CA GLY A 118 -19.85 1.25 5.40
C GLY A 118 -20.50 1.60 6.75
N VAL A 119 -19.87 2.50 7.52
CA VAL A 119 -20.44 3.05 8.77
C VAL A 119 -20.50 4.57 8.65
N GLU A 120 -21.66 5.14 8.94
CA GLU A 120 -21.81 6.60 9.02
C GLU A 120 -21.58 7.08 10.45
N TRP A 121 -20.62 7.99 10.59
CA TRP A 121 -20.29 8.64 11.86
C TRP A 121 -20.58 10.14 11.76
N GLN A 122 -21.35 10.67 12.71
CA GLN A 122 -21.57 12.10 12.83
C GLN A 122 -20.37 12.75 13.53
N CYS A 123 -19.46 13.31 12.75
CA CYS A 123 -18.25 13.98 13.24
C CYS A 123 -18.20 15.43 12.77
N ASP A 124 -17.88 16.35 13.66
CA ASP A 124 -17.64 17.76 13.35
C ASP A 124 -16.14 18.04 13.19
N CYS A 125 -15.55 17.48 12.13
CA CYS A 125 -14.13 17.61 11.83
C CYS A 125 -13.88 18.62 10.70
N HIS A 126 -13.02 19.60 10.95
CA HIS A 126 -12.60 20.65 10.01
C HIS A 126 -11.08 20.69 9.80
#